data_AF-A0AA97GHN9-F1
#
_entry.id   AF-A0AA97GHN9-F1
#
_cell.length_a   1.000
_cell.length_b   1.000
_cell.length_c   1.000
_cell.angle_alpha   90.00
_cell.angle_beta   90.00
_cell.angle_gamma   90.00
#
_symmetry.space_group_name_H-M   'P 1'
#
loop_
_entity.id
_entity.type
_entity.pdbx_description
1 polymer ?
#
loop_
_entity_poly.entity_id
_entity_poly.type
_entity_poly.pdbx_seq_one_letter_code
_entity_poly.pdbx_strand_id
1 'polypeptide(L)' 'MLKTFHLTGYTTSKGGSVVGFNLNIQAIDAKQAHAVLLSAFAEIGCSLTHIIKVNETDKGASHA' A
#
# COMPACT_ATOMS: atom_id res chain seq x y z
N MET A 1 4.19 5.68 17.66
CA MET A 1 3.42 4.44 17.83
C MET A 1 3.15 3.87 16.44
N LEU A 2 3.35 2.57 16.22
CA LEU A 2 3.04 1.94 14.93
C LEU A 2 1.53 1.80 14.76
N LYS A 3 1.03 2.15 13.57
CA LYS A 3 -0.38 2.10 13.16
C LYS A 3 -0.50 1.27 11.88
N THR A 4 -1.69 0.76 11.61
CA THR A 4 -1.95 0.06 10.34
C THR A 4 -2.60 1.03 9.37
N PHE A 5 -2.10 1.08 8.14
CA PHE A 5 -2.67 1.86 7.05
C PHE A 5 -3.12 0.91 5.94
N HIS A 6 -4.39 1.01 5.59
CA HIS A 6 -5.01 0.29 4.50
C HIS A 6 -4.87 1.09 3.22
N LEU A 7 -4.02 0.63 2.29
CA LEU A 7 -3.72 1.30 1.03
C LEU A 7 -4.40 0.57 -0.13
N THR A 8 -5.02 1.34 -1.01
CA THR A 8 -5.68 0.82 -2.22
C THR A 8 -5.25 1.63 -3.43
N GLY A 9 -4.96 0.94 -4.53
CA GLY A 9 -4.47 1.58 -5.74
C GLY A 9 -4.18 0.58 -6.85
N TYR A 10 -3.34 0.99 -7.79
CA TYR A 10 -2.86 0.15 -8.88
C TYR A 10 -1.40 0.45 -9.19
N THR A 11 -0.70 -0.53 -9.75
CA THR A 11 0.69 -0.42 -10.18
C THR A 11 0.89 -1.16 -11.48
N THR A 12 1.90 -0.79 -12.26
CA THR A 12 2.28 -1.48 -13.49
C THR A 12 3.39 -2.46 -13.16
N SER A 13 3.11 -3.76 -13.26
CA SER A 13 4.11 -4.82 -13.08
C SER A 13 5.25 -4.71 -14.10
N LYS A 14 6.36 -5.41 -13.82
CA LYS A 14 7.52 -5.50 -14.73
C LYS A 14 7.17 -5.94 -16.15
N GLY A 15 6.11 -6.72 -16.33
CA GLY A 15 5.59 -7.16 -17.64
C GLY A 15 4.68 -6.14 -18.34
N GLY A 16 4.52 -4.93 -17.82
CA GLY A 16 3.66 -3.90 -18.39
C GLY A 16 2.17 -4.07 -18.05
N SER A 17 1.79 -5.10 -17.30
CA SER A 17 0.40 -5.31 -16.88
C SER A 17 0.06 -4.45 -15.68
N VAL A 18 -1.07 -3.73 -15.76
CA VAL A 18 -1.61 -2.95 -14.64
C VAL A 18 -2.33 -3.91 -13.68
N VAL A 19 -1.95 -3.84 -12.40
CA VAL A 19 -2.47 -4.70 -11.34
C VAL A 19 -3.01 -3.82 -10.22
N GLY A 20 -4.26 -4.06 -9.83
CA GLY A 20 -4.86 -3.43 -8.66
C GLY A 20 -4.30 -4.05 -7.37
N PHE A 21 -4.08 -3.23 -6.35
CA PHE A 21 -3.66 -3.67 -5.03
C PHE A 21 -4.56 -3.12 -3.94
N ASN A 22 -4.70 -3.90 -2.88
CA ASN A 22 -5.47 -3.57 -1.70
C ASN A 22 -4.81 -4.28 -0.51
N LEU A 23 -4.04 -3.56 0.29
CA LEU A 23 -3.16 -4.15 1.29
C LEU A 23 -2.89 -3.25 2.49
N ASN A 24 -2.52 -3.89 3.60
CA ASN A 24 -2.25 -3.23 4.88
C ASN A 24 -0.75 -3.05 5.10
N ILE A 25 -0.34 -1.85 5.49
CA ILE A 25 1.04 -1.51 5.82
C ILE A 25 1.11 -0.95 7.23
N GLN A 26 2.03 -1.49 8.04
CA GLN A 26 2.32 -0.91 9.34
C GLN A 26 3.33 0.23 9.19
N ALA A 27 2.99 1.42 9.69
CA ALA A 27 3.84 2.59 9.66
C ALA A 27 3.51 3.52 10.82
N ILE A 28 4.39 4.48 11.10
CA ILE A 28 4.17 5.51 12.13
C ILE A 28 3.21 6.60 11.64
N ASP A 29 3.15 6.81 10.32
CA ASP A 29 2.29 7.79 9.64
C ASP A 29 2.03 7.40 8.17
N ALA A 30 1.08 8.08 7.53
CA ALA A 30 0.67 7.78 6.16
C ALA A 30 1.78 8.02 5.11
N LYS A 31 2.69 8.99 5.32
CA LYS A 31 3.82 9.23 4.41
C LYS A 31 4.81 8.08 4.47
N GLN A 32 5.09 7.58 5.67
CA GLN A 32 5.94 6.39 5.82
C GLN A 32 5.28 5.16 5.16
N ALA A 33 3.96 4.97 5.32
CA ALA A 33 3.24 3.87 4.67
C ALA A 33 3.35 3.93 3.14
N HIS A 34 3.22 5.14 2.57
CA HIS A 34 3.45 5.40 1.14
C HIS A 34 4.87 5.02 0.70
N ALA A 35 5.88 5.49 1.42
CA ALA A 35 7.28 5.24 1.06
C ALA A 35 7.63 3.75 1.09
N VAL A 36 7.12 3.02 2.09
CA VAL A 36 7.28 1.56 2.19
C VAL A 36 6.64 0.85 1.00
N LEU A 37 5.41 1.21 0.64
CA LEU A 37 4.73 0.62 -0.53
C LEU A 37 5.51 0.84 -1.82
N LEU A 38 5.91 2.08 -2.08
CA LEU A 38 6.62 2.45 -3.31
C LEU A 38 7.97 1.74 -3.41
N SER A 39 8.69 1.62 -2.29
CA SER A 39 9.97 0.91 -2.24
C SER A 39 9.79 -0.59 -2.53
N ALA A 40 8.81 -1.24 -1.89
CA ALA A 40 8.51 -2.65 -2.12
C ALA A 40 8.11 -2.93 -3.57
N PHE A 41 7.29 -2.06 -4.17
CA PHE A 41 6.94 -2.19 -5.58
C PHE A 41 8.11 -1.94 -6.53
N ALA A 42 8.99 -0.98 -6.22
CA ALA A 42 10.20 -0.77 -7.00
C ALA A 42 11.14 -1.99 -6.96
N GLU A 43 11.28 -2.64 -5.80
CA GLU A 43 12.10 -3.86 -5.64
C GLU A 43 11.59 -5.04 -6.49
N ILE A 44 10.26 -5.16 -6.64
CA ILE A 44 9.61 -6.19 -7.47
C ILE A 44 9.65 -5.81 -8.97
N GLY A 45 10.11 -4.60 -9.29
CA GLY A 45 10.16 -4.08 -10.66
C GLY A 45 8.82 -3.55 -11.16
N CYS A 46 7.90 -3.22 -10.25
CA CYS A 46 6.70 -2.47 -10.59
C CYS A 46 7.03 -0.98 -10.77
N SER A 47 6.24 -0.31 -11.60
CA SER A 47 6.37 1.10 -11.97
C SER A 47 5.00 1.77 -12.02
N LEU A 48 4.95 3.10 -12.11
CA LEU A 48 3.68 3.85 -12.25
C LEU A 48 2.65 3.55 -11.15
N THR A 49 3.10 3.33 -9.92
CA THR A 49 2.21 3.10 -8.77
C THR A 49 1.36 4.34 -8.50
N HIS A 50 0.04 4.16 -8.45
CA HIS A 50 -0.92 5.16 -8.03
C HIS A 50 -1.71 4.65 -6.84
N ILE A 51 -1.69 5.43 -5.77
CA ILE A 51 -2.43 5.17 -4.55
C ILE A 51 -3.69 6.02 -4.60
N ILE A 52 -4.85 5.37 -4.61
CA ILE A 52 -6.16 6.02 -4.70
C ILE A 52 -6.64 6.40 -3.30
N LYS A 53 -6.40 5.53 -2.32
CA LYS A 53 -6.93 5.69 -0.96
C LYS A 53 -5.94 5.18 0.08
N VAL A 54 -5.86 5.92 1.19
CA VAL A 54 -5.14 5.53 2.40
C VAL A 54 -6.08 5.74 3.57
N ASN A 55 -6.35 4.69 4.35
CA ASN A 55 -7.10 4.81 5.59
C ASN A 55 -6.24 4.31 6.74
N GLU A 56 -6.13 5.10 7.79
CA GLU A 56 -5.64 4.59 9.05
C GLU A 56 -6.66 3.58 9.59
N THR A 57 -6.19 2.39 9.92
CA THR A 57 -7.00 1.34 10.55
C THR A 57 -6.52 1.20 11.99
N ASP A 58 -7.32 1.71 12.91
CA ASP A 58 -7.22 1.30 14.31
C ASP A 58 -7.55 -0.19 14.37
N LYS A 59 -6.78 -0.96 15.15
CA LYS A 59 -6.92 -2.42 15.20
C LYS A 59 -8.39 -2.85 15.33
N GLY A 60 -8.84 -3.66 14.37
CA GLY A 60 -10.00 -4.53 14.55
C GLY A 60 -11.20 -4.22 13.68
N ALA A 61 -11.16 -4.59 12.40
CA ALA A 61 -12.33 -5.24 11.82
C ALA A 61 -12.21 -6.74 12.14
N SER A 62 -12.52 -7.11 13.40
CA SER A 62 -12.98 -8.47 13.68
C SER A 62 -14.26 -8.65 12.87
N HIS A 63 -14.17 -9.37 11.75
CA HIS A 63 -15.37 -9.95 11.18
C HIS A 63 -15.72 -11.17 12.03
N ALA A 64 -16.75 -10.95 12.86
CA ALA A 64 -17.51 -11.97 13.59
C ALA A 64 -18.25 -12.92 12.63
#